data_AF-A0A814DKE4-F1
#
_entry.id   AF-A0A814DKE4-F1
#
_cell.length_a   1.000
_cell.length_b   1.000
_cell.length_c   1.000
_cell.angle_alpha   90.00
_cell.angle_beta   90.00
_cell.angle_gamma   90.00
#
_symmetry.space_group_name_H-M   'P 1'
#
loop_
_entity.id
_entity.type
_entity.pdbx_description
1 polymer ?
#
loop_
_entity_poly.entity_id
_entity_poly.type
_entity_poly.pdbx_seq_one_letter_code
_entity_poly.pdbx_strand_id
1 'polypeptide(L)'
;MFVYRLISILSKLIRIRTKYTRLELIGLIIFIGLLLNIFSLHYFFQCSSLTNHEKSLSFISKSKDSNNNPISTIERSRKALEKLKILLNSVMSSNDQPWIWLPTSEYPSVPYQPTSLLNQHIPKPINNHTIVPQSVKNEINRVCQRLNKANQVYGDIWCKLFTKSYADTLATTTTLLDDNTTYIITGDIDLMWLRDSSAQVHQYMMSISNDKDIQRIIEGLIRRQTKFIYSNPYASSFRLTLRPNPPSDDSLEPIHIQKGRNIHVAMHNYELDSLCYHLRLSYTWWKQTKRINPFNQQWLIAVNIIIQIMIIEQHHSQISPYRYTELGNNHQGSPVAYTGMTWTGFRPSDDQTKFGYLIPSNMMATVVLKQSAEMIKEIFPEQVLLLEQIEQLHVDILSGIHTYGVVKHDKYGQIYAYETDGFSQTLLVDDANVPSLLSASYFGFKTPYDPQDQLIISTRNFILSKDNPLFYQGQYAYGIGSHHTPIEYVWPMSIIMEGLTNNSKENLDSVWQRLEASHVETFSMHESFNVNNPKEFTRHWFAWVNSLFAELILVHLDDLENWLKNRRLD
;
A
#
# COMPACT_ATOMS: atom_id res chain seq x y z
N MET A 1 10.28 -31.65 -28.62
CA MET A 1 9.43 -31.58 -27.39
C MET A 1 10.24 -31.85 -26.11
N PHE A 2 10.96 -32.98 -26.01
CA PHE A 2 11.82 -33.32 -24.87
C PHE A 2 12.82 -32.21 -24.50
N VAL A 3 13.53 -31.67 -25.49
CA VAL A 3 14.51 -30.60 -25.28
C VAL A 3 13.87 -29.29 -24.76
N TYR A 4 12.66 -28.97 -25.20
CA TYR A 4 11.95 -27.78 -24.72
C TYR A 4 11.51 -27.93 -23.26
N ARG A 5 11.13 -29.16 -22.85
CA ARG A 5 10.88 -29.49 -21.44
C ARG A 5 12.18 -29.39 -20.63
N LEU A 6 13.31 -29.87 -21.16
CA LEU A 6 14.61 -29.73 -20.50
C LEU A 6 15.03 -28.26 -20.32
N ILE A 7 14.87 -27.42 -21.35
CA ILE A 7 15.17 -25.98 -21.28
C ILE A 7 14.23 -25.26 -20.29
N SER A 8 12.95 -25.65 -20.26
CA SER A 8 11.98 -25.12 -19.29
C SER A 8 12.32 -25.53 -17.85
N ILE A 9 12.75 -26.78 -17.63
CA ILE A 9 13.25 -27.28 -16.35
C ILE A 9 14.53 -26.54 -15.96
N LEU A 10 15.48 -26.33 -16.87
CA LEU A 10 16.69 -25.56 -16.64
C LEU A 10 16.39 -24.13 -16.23
N SER A 11 15.48 -23.47 -16.96
CA SER A 11 15.03 -22.12 -16.67
C SER A 11 14.38 -22.03 -15.29
N LYS A 12 13.60 -23.06 -14.88
CA LYS A 12 13.06 -23.18 -13.52
C LYS A 12 14.15 -23.43 -12.48
N LEU A 13 15.13 -24.30 -12.75
CA LEU A 13 16.23 -24.59 -11.83
C LEU A 13 17.14 -23.38 -11.60
N ILE A 14 17.39 -22.58 -12.66
CA ILE A 14 18.08 -21.29 -12.57
C ILE A 14 17.25 -20.28 -11.75
N ARG A 15 15.92 -20.30 -11.88
CA ARG A 15 14.99 -19.44 -11.12
C ARG A 15 14.84 -19.85 -9.65
N ILE A 16 14.96 -21.13 -9.32
CA ILE A 16 14.71 -21.68 -7.96
C ILE A 16 15.94 -21.54 -7.04
N ARG A 17 17.12 -21.10 -7.54
CA ARG A 17 18.30 -20.61 -6.77
C ARG A 17 18.70 -21.39 -5.50
N THR A 18 18.53 -22.71 -5.44
CA THR A 18 18.67 -23.44 -4.13
C THR A 18 19.50 -24.72 -4.13
N LYS A 19 20.30 -25.07 -5.15
CA LYS A 19 21.13 -26.29 -5.03
C LYS A 19 22.39 -26.50 -5.89
N TYR A 20 22.62 -25.75 -6.96
CA TYR A 20 23.71 -26.05 -7.93
C TYR A 20 24.72 -24.91 -8.05
N THR A 21 25.99 -25.25 -8.19
CA THR A 21 27.09 -24.29 -8.39
C THR A 21 27.13 -23.76 -9.83
N ARG A 22 27.83 -22.63 -10.04
CA ARG A 22 27.98 -21.98 -11.37
C ARG A 22 28.51 -22.94 -12.43
N LEU A 23 29.54 -23.70 -12.05
CA LEU A 23 30.23 -24.66 -12.93
C LEU A 23 29.32 -25.82 -13.32
N GLU A 24 28.50 -26.32 -12.40
CA GLU A 24 27.52 -27.37 -12.69
C GLU A 24 26.43 -26.87 -13.65
N LEU A 25 25.96 -25.64 -13.47
CA LEU A 25 24.98 -24.99 -14.36
C LEU A 25 25.55 -24.73 -15.75
N ILE A 26 26.79 -24.22 -15.85
CA ILE A 26 27.49 -24.05 -17.13
C ILE A 26 27.68 -25.40 -17.82
N GLY A 27 28.13 -26.43 -17.09
CA GLY A 27 28.29 -27.79 -17.62
C GLY A 27 26.98 -28.37 -18.15
N LEU A 28 25.87 -28.17 -17.43
CA LEU A 28 24.54 -28.64 -17.83
C LEU A 28 24.03 -27.89 -19.08
N ILE A 29 24.25 -26.58 -19.17
CA ILE A 29 23.90 -25.77 -20.35
C ILE A 29 24.72 -26.23 -21.58
N ILE A 30 26.03 -26.45 -21.42
CA ILE A 30 26.90 -26.94 -22.49
C ILE A 30 26.45 -28.34 -22.95
N PHE A 31 26.16 -29.25 -22.02
CA PHE A 31 25.68 -30.59 -22.32
C PHE A 31 24.36 -30.57 -23.12
N ILE A 32 23.41 -29.71 -22.75
CA ILE A 32 22.14 -29.53 -23.48
C ILE A 32 22.36 -28.91 -24.86
N GLY A 33 23.30 -27.97 -24.98
CA GLY A 33 23.72 -27.39 -26.26
C GLY A 33 24.34 -28.43 -27.20
N LEU A 34 25.18 -29.32 -26.68
CA LEU A 34 25.77 -30.44 -27.44
C LEU A 34 24.70 -31.44 -27.89
N LEU A 35 23.76 -31.81 -27.01
CA LEU A 35 22.62 -32.64 -27.37
C LEU A 35 21.78 -32.01 -28.48
N LEU A 36 21.51 -30.71 -28.41
CA LEU A 36 20.80 -29.97 -29.45
C LEU A 36 21.51 -30.01 -30.81
N ASN A 37 22.84 -29.87 -30.81
CA ASN A 37 23.66 -29.98 -32.01
C ASN A 37 23.70 -31.39 -32.59
N ILE A 38 23.74 -32.42 -31.73
CA ILE A 38 23.67 -33.83 -32.16
C ILE A 38 22.29 -34.13 -32.76
N PHE A 39 21.20 -33.69 -32.12
CA PHE A 39 19.85 -33.88 -32.64
C PHE A 39 19.61 -33.11 -33.94
N SER A 40 20.14 -31.89 -34.09
CA SER A 40 20.02 -31.12 -35.33
C SER A 40 20.86 -31.73 -36.47
N LEU A 41 22.07 -32.23 -36.21
CA LEU A 41 22.85 -32.99 -37.19
C LEU A 41 22.14 -34.30 -37.58
N HIS A 42 21.62 -35.06 -36.62
CA HIS A 42 20.95 -36.34 -36.89
C HIS A 42 19.68 -36.14 -37.73
N TYR A 43 18.91 -35.07 -37.48
CA TYR A 43 17.75 -34.70 -38.30
C TYR A 43 18.15 -34.20 -39.69
N PHE A 44 19.27 -33.46 -39.80
CA PHE A 44 19.82 -33.02 -41.08
C PHE A 44 20.27 -34.21 -41.94
N PHE A 45 20.92 -35.21 -41.33
CA PHE A 45 21.30 -36.46 -42.01
C PHE A 45 20.10 -37.35 -42.38
N GLN A 46 19.05 -37.39 -41.56
CA GLN A 46 17.79 -38.06 -41.94
C GLN A 46 17.11 -37.35 -43.11
N CYS A 47 17.06 -36.01 -43.13
CA CYS A 47 16.53 -35.26 -44.27
C CYS A 47 17.41 -35.37 -45.53
N SER A 48 18.74 -35.44 -45.41
CA SER A 48 19.63 -35.66 -46.56
C SER A 48 19.61 -37.10 -47.08
N SER A 49 19.26 -38.08 -46.24
CA SER A 49 19.00 -39.46 -46.68
C SER A 49 17.67 -39.61 -47.43
N LEU A 50 16.72 -38.69 -47.20
CA LEU A 50 15.42 -38.64 -47.90
C LEU A 50 15.49 -37.89 -49.24
N THR A 51 16.57 -37.15 -49.52
CA THR A 51 16.77 -36.45 -50.81
C THR A 51 17.36 -37.30 -51.93
N ASN A 52 17.65 -38.59 -51.68
CA ASN A 52 18.14 -39.52 -52.72
C ASN A 52 17.06 -40.39 -53.38
N HIS A 53 15.77 -40.11 -53.15
CA HIS A 53 14.70 -40.67 -53.97
C HIS A 53 13.83 -39.54 -54.56
N GLU A 54 14.19 -39.13 -55.77
CA GLU A 54 13.30 -38.44 -56.68
C GLU A 54 12.04 -39.28 -56.94
N LYS A 55 10.91 -38.86 -56.35
CA LYS A 55 9.55 -38.83 -56.94
C LYS A 55 8.51 -38.64 -55.83
N SER A 56 8.04 -37.41 -55.64
CA SER A 56 6.64 -37.05 -55.31
C SER A 56 6.53 -35.62 -54.74
N LEU A 57 6.65 -34.61 -55.60
CA LEU A 57 6.40 -33.21 -55.27
C LEU A 57 4.90 -32.82 -55.34
N SER A 58 3.99 -33.69 -54.87
CA SER A 58 2.53 -33.42 -54.95
C SER A 58 1.72 -33.66 -53.67
N PHE A 59 2.35 -33.79 -52.50
CA PHE A 59 1.61 -34.00 -51.24
C PHE A 59 1.94 -33.02 -50.10
N ILE A 60 2.32 -31.78 -50.42
CA ILE A 60 2.51 -30.71 -49.42
C ILE A 60 1.61 -29.52 -49.77
N SER A 61 0.29 -29.70 -49.66
CA SER A 61 -0.63 -28.56 -49.51
C SER A 61 -1.91 -28.85 -48.73
N LYS A 62 -2.08 -30.06 -48.17
CA LYS A 62 -3.25 -30.40 -47.34
C LYS A 62 -2.90 -31.31 -46.17
N SER A 63 -2.27 -30.77 -45.13
CA SER A 63 -2.46 -31.26 -43.76
C SER A 63 -2.56 -30.07 -42.81
N LYS A 64 -3.63 -30.06 -42.00
CA LYS A 64 -3.98 -29.01 -41.04
C LYS A 64 -3.36 -29.26 -39.66
N ASP A 65 -2.22 -29.95 -39.59
CA ASP A 65 -1.49 -30.17 -38.34
C ASP A 65 -0.15 -29.43 -38.36
N SER A 66 -0.13 -28.28 -37.70
CA SER A 66 0.99 -27.32 -37.65
C SER A 66 2.19 -27.77 -36.80
N ASN A 67 2.26 -29.04 -36.39
CA ASN A 67 3.25 -29.50 -35.42
C ASN A 67 4.47 -30.24 -35.97
N ASN A 68 4.47 -30.70 -37.22
CA ASN A 68 5.57 -31.49 -37.80
C ASN A 68 6.02 -31.00 -39.19
N ASN A 69 6.15 -29.69 -39.40
CA ASN A 69 6.83 -29.15 -40.58
C ASN A 69 8.37 -29.09 -40.33
N PRO A 70 9.23 -29.61 -41.22
CA PRO A 70 10.69 -29.54 -41.06
C PRO A 70 11.21 -28.11 -40.87
N ILE A 71 10.64 -27.14 -41.59
CA ILE A 71 11.03 -25.73 -41.52
C ILE A 71 10.69 -25.14 -40.14
N SER A 72 9.52 -25.48 -39.59
CA SER A 72 9.13 -25.00 -38.25
C SER A 72 9.95 -25.65 -37.13
N THR A 73 10.50 -26.84 -37.36
CA THR A 73 11.36 -27.55 -36.40
C THR A 73 12.77 -26.98 -36.35
N ILE A 74 13.33 -26.61 -37.51
CA ILE A 74 14.62 -25.89 -37.61
C ILE A 74 14.49 -24.51 -36.95
N GLU A 75 13.40 -23.79 -37.21
CA GLU A 75 13.19 -22.46 -36.63
C GLU A 75 12.95 -22.49 -35.12
N ARG A 76 12.24 -23.50 -34.61
CA ARG A 76 12.13 -23.78 -33.16
C ARG A 76 13.48 -24.11 -32.53
N SER A 77 14.33 -24.87 -33.22
CA SER A 77 15.68 -25.21 -32.75
C SER A 77 16.59 -23.98 -32.70
N ARG A 78 16.51 -23.11 -33.72
CA ARG A 78 17.22 -21.82 -33.74
C ARG A 78 16.80 -20.91 -32.60
N LYS A 79 15.48 -20.77 -32.34
CA LYS A 79 14.96 -20.00 -31.18
C LYS A 79 15.38 -20.59 -29.84
N ALA A 80 15.47 -21.91 -29.73
CA ALA A 80 15.96 -22.58 -28.53
C ALA A 80 17.46 -22.32 -28.30
N LEU A 81 18.27 -22.35 -29.36
CA LEU A 81 19.70 -22.01 -29.32
C LEU A 81 19.93 -20.55 -28.96
N GLU A 82 19.12 -19.61 -29.46
CA GLU A 82 19.19 -18.21 -29.04
C GLU A 82 18.85 -18.01 -27.57
N LYS A 83 17.80 -18.65 -27.07
CA LYS A 83 17.48 -18.64 -25.63
C LYS A 83 18.61 -19.23 -24.79
N LEU A 84 19.25 -20.30 -25.28
CA LEU A 84 20.39 -20.92 -24.58
C LEU A 84 21.60 -19.99 -24.56
N LYS A 85 21.88 -19.27 -25.66
CA LYS A 85 22.94 -18.25 -25.73
C LYS A 85 22.69 -17.08 -24.79
N ILE A 86 21.44 -16.60 -24.69
CA ILE A 86 21.05 -15.56 -23.74
C ILE A 86 21.26 -16.05 -22.30
N LEU A 87 20.86 -17.28 -21.99
CA LEU A 87 21.09 -17.91 -20.69
C LEU A 87 22.58 -18.05 -20.37
N LEU A 88 23.38 -18.53 -21.33
CA LEU A 88 24.82 -18.70 -21.18
C LEU A 88 25.50 -17.35 -20.95
N ASN A 89 25.13 -16.33 -21.73
CA ASN A 89 25.65 -14.97 -21.55
C ASN A 89 25.26 -14.40 -20.18
N SER A 90 24.03 -14.62 -19.72
CA SER A 90 23.58 -14.22 -18.37
C SER A 90 24.35 -14.92 -17.24
N VAL A 91 24.73 -16.19 -17.44
CA VAL A 91 25.54 -16.95 -16.47
C VAL A 91 27.03 -16.62 -16.58
N MET A 92 27.52 -16.19 -17.74
CA MET A 92 28.94 -15.85 -17.99
C MET A 92 29.26 -14.38 -17.69
N SER A 93 28.31 -13.46 -17.83
CA SER A 93 28.50 -12.02 -17.56
C SER A 93 28.48 -11.64 -16.08
N SER A 94 28.19 -12.58 -15.17
CA SER A 94 28.40 -12.35 -13.74
C SER A 94 29.89 -12.45 -13.44
N ASN A 95 30.55 -11.33 -13.12
CA ASN A 95 31.95 -11.37 -12.69
C ASN A 95 32.07 -12.06 -11.32
N ASP A 96 33.23 -12.65 -11.08
CA ASP A 96 33.55 -13.68 -10.08
C ASP A 96 33.07 -13.43 -8.64
N GLN A 97 32.10 -14.21 -8.19
CA GLN A 97 32.00 -14.75 -6.82
C GLN A 97 31.32 -16.14 -6.87
N PRO A 98 31.76 -17.15 -6.08
CA PRO A 98 30.94 -18.35 -5.85
C PRO A 98 29.59 -17.92 -5.24
N TRP A 99 28.51 -18.63 -5.60
CA TRP A 99 27.12 -18.36 -5.18
C TRP A 99 26.87 -18.59 -3.68
N ILE A 100 27.66 -17.93 -2.85
CA ILE A 100 27.44 -17.70 -1.43
C ILE A 100 26.56 -16.44 -1.36
N TRP A 101 25.62 -16.42 -0.42
CA TRP A 101 24.84 -15.24 -0.01
C TRP A 101 25.56 -13.94 -0.34
N LEU A 102 24.91 -13.07 -1.13
CA LEU A 102 25.45 -11.76 -1.47
C LEU A 102 25.94 -11.12 -0.16
N PRO A 103 27.24 -10.77 -0.05
CA PRO A 103 27.70 -9.96 1.05
C PRO A 103 26.82 -8.70 1.09
N THR A 104 26.51 -8.24 2.29
CA THR A 104 25.70 -7.04 2.58
C THR A 104 26.12 -5.78 1.81
N SER A 105 27.27 -5.79 1.13
CA SER A 105 27.79 -4.72 0.27
C SER A 105 27.22 -4.65 -1.16
N GLU A 106 26.43 -5.63 -1.62
CA GLU A 106 25.88 -5.65 -3.00
C GLU A 106 24.35 -5.49 -3.11
N TYR A 107 23.63 -5.38 -1.98
CA TYR A 107 22.34 -4.70 -2.05
C TYR A 107 22.63 -3.26 -2.47
N PRO A 108 21.92 -2.68 -3.46
CA PRO A 108 22.04 -1.25 -3.67
C PRO A 108 21.76 -0.61 -2.32
N SER A 109 22.78 0.00 -1.72
CA SER A 109 22.56 0.95 -0.64
C SER A 109 21.49 1.86 -1.19
N VAL A 110 20.26 1.80 -0.65
CA VAL A 110 19.22 2.76 -1.00
C VAL A 110 19.94 4.09 -0.88
N PRO A 111 20.11 4.86 -1.97
CA PRO A 111 20.99 6.00 -1.94
C PRO A 111 20.35 6.99 -0.97
N TYR A 112 20.76 6.92 0.29
CA TYR A 112 20.58 7.98 1.24
C TYR A 112 21.48 9.08 0.73
N GLN A 113 20.96 9.89 -0.19
CA GLN A 113 21.59 11.14 -0.54
C GLN A 113 21.20 12.12 0.56
N PRO A 114 22.12 12.50 1.46
CA PRO A 114 21.79 13.45 2.50
C PRO A 114 21.42 14.78 1.84
N THR A 115 20.14 15.14 1.93
CA THR A 115 19.59 16.51 1.94
C THR A 115 19.90 17.46 0.75
N SER A 116 20.74 17.10 -0.22
CA SER A 116 21.23 18.05 -1.23
C SER A 116 20.14 18.56 -2.18
N LEU A 117 19.10 17.75 -2.45
CA LEU A 117 17.98 18.13 -3.33
C LEU A 117 16.86 18.92 -2.62
N LEU A 118 16.69 18.77 -1.31
CA LEU A 118 15.72 19.57 -0.54
C LEU A 118 16.29 20.94 -0.13
N ASN A 119 17.62 21.07 -0.06
CA ASN A 119 18.29 22.29 0.37
C ASN A 119 18.35 23.42 -0.70
N GLN A 120 17.83 23.21 -1.91
CA GLN A 120 18.01 24.18 -3.01
C GLN A 120 16.92 25.26 -3.12
N HIS A 121 15.74 25.05 -2.53
CA HIS A 121 14.70 26.06 -2.40
C HIS A 121 13.64 25.57 -1.40
N ILE A 122 13.41 26.31 -0.32
CA ILE A 122 12.26 26.06 0.56
C ILE A 122 11.04 26.65 -0.13
N PRO A 123 10.08 25.81 -0.57
CA PRO A 123 8.95 26.27 -1.33
C PRO A 123 8.00 27.08 -0.44
N LYS A 124 7.47 28.17 -0.99
CA LYS A 124 6.65 29.14 -0.26
C LYS A 124 5.17 28.98 -0.61
N PRO A 125 4.25 29.23 0.34
CA PRO A 125 2.82 29.29 0.04
C PRO A 125 2.52 30.32 -1.06
N ILE A 126 1.77 29.93 -2.10
CA ILE A 126 1.32 30.86 -3.15
C ILE A 126 0.21 31.77 -2.63
N ASN A 127 -0.62 31.26 -1.71
CA ASN A 127 -1.69 31.98 -1.00
C ASN A 127 -1.93 31.30 0.35
N ASN A 128 -2.27 32.06 1.39
CA ASN A 128 -2.50 31.53 2.75
C ASN A 128 -3.80 30.70 2.89
N HIS A 129 -4.67 30.70 1.89
CA HIS A 129 -5.90 29.90 1.90
C HIS A 129 -6.19 29.32 0.52
N THR A 130 -6.35 27.99 0.46
CA THR A 130 -6.89 27.33 -0.73
C THR A 130 -8.40 27.56 -0.75
N ILE A 131 -8.92 28.08 -1.87
CA ILE A 131 -10.37 28.32 -2.02
C ILE A 131 -11.03 26.95 -2.19
N VAL A 132 -12.02 26.64 -1.34
CA VAL A 132 -12.87 25.44 -1.49
C VAL A 132 -13.47 25.44 -2.92
N PRO A 133 -13.16 24.45 -3.77
CA PRO A 133 -13.60 24.42 -5.15
C PRO A 133 -15.13 24.46 -5.28
N GLN A 134 -15.61 24.99 -6.41
CA GLN A 134 -17.06 25.11 -6.64
C GLN A 134 -17.76 23.75 -6.68
N SER A 135 -17.09 22.69 -7.17
CA SER A 135 -17.66 21.33 -7.15
C SER A 135 -17.95 20.85 -5.73
N VAL A 136 -17.06 21.15 -4.78
CA VAL A 136 -17.19 20.79 -3.37
C VAL A 136 -18.38 21.52 -2.76
N LYS A 137 -18.52 22.82 -3.03
CA LYS A 137 -19.71 23.60 -2.60
C LYS A 137 -21.01 23.06 -3.19
N ASN A 138 -20.99 22.68 -4.46
CA ASN A 138 -22.17 22.11 -5.12
C ASN A 138 -22.56 20.77 -4.51
N GLU A 139 -21.58 19.93 -4.18
CA GLU A 139 -21.82 18.63 -3.57
C GLU A 139 -22.33 18.77 -2.13
N ILE A 140 -21.80 19.72 -1.35
CA ILE A 140 -22.34 20.12 -0.05
C ILE A 140 -23.81 20.50 -0.17
N ASN A 141 -24.12 21.41 -1.11
CA ASN A 141 -25.51 21.83 -1.33
C ASN A 141 -26.42 20.67 -1.70
N ARG A 142 -25.97 19.76 -2.58
CA ARG A 142 -26.72 18.57 -3.00
C ARG A 142 -27.03 17.68 -1.80
N VAL A 143 -26.03 17.33 -1.00
CA VAL A 143 -26.19 16.45 0.17
C VAL A 143 -27.10 17.12 1.21
N CYS A 144 -26.83 18.37 1.57
CA CYS A 144 -27.63 19.12 2.54
C CYS A 144 -29.10 19.26 2.14
N GLN A 145 -29.39 19.51 0.86
CA GLN A 145 -30.78 19.57 0.37
C GLN A 145 -31.51 18.24 0.59
N ARG A 146 -30.84 17.11 0.35
CA ARG A 146 -31.46 15.80 0.54
C ARG A 146 -31.66 15.47 2.02
N LEU A 147 -30.67 15.74 2.88
CA LEU A 147 -30.77 15.53 4.32
C LEU A 147 -31.88 16.39 4.95
N ASN A 148 -31.94 17.68 4.63
CA ASN A 148 -32.98 18.59 5.11
C ASN A 148 -34.39 18.20 4.63
N LYS A 149 -34.50 17.66 3.41
CA LYS A 149 -35.77 17.12 2.89
C LYS A 149 -36.19 15.85 3.62
N ALA A 150 -35.25 15.01 4.06
CA ALA A 150 -35.53 13.78 4.79
C ALA A 150 -36.07 14.07 6.20
N ASN A 151 -35.46 15.01 6.91
CA ASN A 151 -35.92 15.47 8.23
C ASN A 151 -35.38 16.88 8.48
N GLN A 152 -36.24 17.87 8.69
CA GLN A 152 -35.78 19.27 8.75
C GLN A 152 -34.87 19.54 9.97
N VAL A 153 -35.16 18.96 11.13
CA VAL A 153 -34.40 19.23 12.36
C VAL A 153 -33.07 18.50 12.36
N TYR A 154 -33.10 17.17 12.23
CA TYR A 154 -31.88 16.38 12.21
C TYR A 154 -31.08 16.57 10.93
N GLY A 155 -31.73 16.82 9.79
CA GLY A 155 -31.06 17.12 8.53
C GLY A 155 -30.16 18.34 8.60
N ASP A 156 -30.52 19.37 9.37
CA ASP A 156 -29.68 20.56 9.54
C ASP A 156 -28.39 20.24 10.33
N ILE A 157 -28.50 19.42 11.37
CA ILE A 157 -27.36 18.93 12.16
C ILE A 157 -26.40 18.13 11.26
N TRP A 158 -26.93 17.17 10.51
CA TRP A 158 -26.13 16.34 9.61
C TRP A 158 -25.57 17.12 8.42
N CYS A 159 -26.28 18.13 7.92
CA CYS A 159 -25.78 19.06 6.92
C CYS A 159 -24.58 19.86 7.46
N LYS A 160 -24.64 20.36 8.70
CA LYS A 160 -23.50 21.06 9.34
C LYS A 160 -22.29 20.14 9.50
N LEU A 161 -22.51 18.92 9.99
CA LEU A 161 -21.49 17.88 10.12
C LEU A 161 -20.83 17.58 8.76
N PHE A 162 -21.64 17.32 7.73
CA PHE A 162 -21.14 17.03 6.39
C PHE A 162 -20.40 18.22 5.77
N THR A 163 -20.95 19.42 5.89
CA THR A 163 -20.33 20.66 5.36
C THR A 163 -18.96 20.88 5.95
N LYS A 164 -18.84 20.78 7.28
CA LYS A 164 -17.54 20.94 7.95
C LYS A 164 -16.59 19.83 7.53
N SER A 165 -17.05 18.59 7.55
CA SER A 165 -16.20 17.41 7.30
C SER A 165 -15.70 17.32 5.86
N TYR A 166 -16.58 17.55 4.87
CA TYR A 166 -16.23 17.42 3.46
C TYR A 166 -15.36 18.56 2.95
N ALA A 167 -15.45 19.77 3.52
CA ALA A 167 -14.61 20.90 3.13
C ALA A 167 -13.30 21.00 3.92
N ASP A 168 -13.20 20.37 5.10
CA ASP A 168 -12.14 20.60 6.09
C ASP A 168 -10.75 20.58 5.47
N THR A 169 -10.34 19.45 4.88
CA THR A 169 -9.00 19.30 4.30
C THR A 169 -8.64 20.42 3.32
N LEU A 170 -9.52 20.73 2.36
CA LEU A 170 -9.24 21.76 1.35
C LEU A 170 -9.26 23.17 1.93
N ALA A 171 -10.07 23.41 2.95
CA ALA A 171 -10.25 24.72 3.56
C ALA A 171 -9.18 25.06 4.61
N THR A 172 -8.71 24.07 5.36
CA THR A 172 -7.98 24.29 6.61
C THR A 172 -6.58 23.67 6.63
N THR A 173 -6.34 22.55 5.92
CA THR A 173 -5.05 21.86 5.97
C THR A 173 -4.21 21.97 4.70
N THR A 174 -4.80 22.41 3.60
CA THR A 174 -4.16 22.40 2.28
C THR A 174 -3.45 23.72 1.95
N THR A 175 -2.16 23.63 1.66
CA THR A 175 -1.33 24.74 1.19
C THR A 175 -0.76 24.44 -0.21
N LEU A 176 -1.07 25.30 -1.18
CA LEU A 176 -0.43 25.27 -2.50
C LEU A 176 0.90 26.01 -2.47
N LEU A 177 1.93 25.41 -3.07
CA LEU A 177 3.31 25.90 -3.02
C LEU A 177 3.81 26.39 -4.38
N ASP A 178 4.75 27.34 -4.35
CA ASP A 178 5.35 27.99 -5.53
C ASP A 178 6.09 27.03 -6.48
N ASP A 179 6.46 25.85 -5.99
CA ASP A 179 7.02 24.75 -6.79
C ASP A 179 5.96 23.83 -7.43
N ASN A 180 4.70 24.27 -7.47
CA ASN A 180 3.52 23.55 -7.98
C ASN A 180 3.22 22.23 -7.25
N THR A 181 3.71 22.06 -6.02
CA THR A 181 3.32 20.95 -5.16
C THR A 181 2.31 21.39 -4.10
N THR A 182 1.73 20.42 -3.40
CA THR A 182 0.73 20.66 -2.35
C THR A 182 1.23 20.06 -1.05
N TYR A 183 1.13 20.83 0.03
CA TYR A 183 1.43 20.41 1.39
C TYR A 183 0.13 20.36 2.20
N ILE A 184 -0.14 19.21 2.83
CA ILE A 184 -1.38 18.96 3.57
C ILE A 184 -1.01 18.49 4.97
N ILE A 185 -1.40 19.28 5.98
CA ILE A 185 -1.19 18.93 7.39
C ILE A 185 -2.32 18.08 7.96
N THR A 186 -2.10 17.44 9.11
CA THR A 186 -3.10 16.53 9.71
C THR A 186 -4.32 17.26 10.30
N GLY A 187 -4.13 18.53 10.70
CA GLY A 187 -5.09 19.30 11.48
C GLY A 187 -4.35 20.04 12.59
N ASP A 188 -4.72 19.77 13.84
CA ASP A 188 -4.08 20.39 15.03
C ASP A 188 -2.57 20.11 15.17
N ILE A 189 -2.01 19.16 14.42
CA ILE A 189 -0.58 18.94 14.29
C ILE A 189 -0.10 19.46 12.91
N ASP A 190 0.74 20.50 12.94
CA ASP A 190 1.30 21.20 11.78
C ASP A 190 2.44 20.42 11.09
N LEU A 191 2.16 19.16 10.74
CA LEU A 191 3.05 18.26 10.01
C LEU A 191 2.24 17.48 8.98
N MET A 192 2.92 17.01 7.95
CA MET A 192 2.34 16.19 6.90
C MET A 192 2.76 14.73 7.06
N TRP A 193 1.84 13.88 7.49
CA TRP A 193 1.99 12.43 7.38
C TRP A 193 1.67 11.96 5.96
N LEU A 194 2.42 10.98 5.45
CA LEU A 194 2.13 10.38 4.15
C LEU A 194 0.76 9.69 4.15
N ARG A 195 0.41 9.03 5.26
CA ARG A 195 -0.90 8.43 5.51
C ARG A 195 -2.02 9.46 5.49
N ASP A 196 -2.02 10.39 6.45
CA ASP A 196 -3.08 11.36 6.66
C ASP A 196 -3.35 12.17 5.41
N SER A 197 -2.30 12.75 4.81
CA SER A 197 -2.45 13.60 3.62
C SER A 197 -3.06 12.85 2.43
N SER A 198 -2.75 11.56 2.28
CA SER A 198 -3.35 10.71 1.23
C SER A 198 -4.81 10.37 1.52
N ALA A 199 -5.13 10.06 2.77
CA ALA A 199 -6.47 9.69 3.17
C ALA A 199 -7.43 10.89 3.21
N GLN A 200 -6.92 12.06 3.62
CA GLN A 200 -7.63 13.35 3.70
C GLN A 200 -8.20 13.84 2.37
N VAL A 201 -7.73 13.32 1.24
CA VAL A 201 -8.20 13.71 -0.09
C VAL A 201 -8.96 12.61 -0.82
N HIS A 202 -9.13 11.43 -0.20
CA HIS A 202 -9.69 10.25 -0.87
C HIS A 202 -11.16 10.45 -1.26
N GLN A 203 -11.96 11.08 -0.41
CA GLN A 203 -13.38 11.38 -0.64
C GLN A 203 -13.62 12.24 -1.89
N TYR A 204 -12.64 13.05 -2.31
CA TYR A 204 -12.77 13.87 -3.52
C TYR A 204 -12.57 13.08 -4.82
N MET A 205 -12.06 11.85 -4.74
CA MET A 205 -11.78 11.01 -5.91
C MET A 205 -13.05 10.67 -6.71
N MET A 206 -14.22 10.66 -6.08
CA MET A 206 -15.51 10.40 -6.74
C MET A 206 -15.91 11.48 -7.76
N SER A 207 -15.41 12.71 -7.61
CA SER A 207 -15.75 13.85 -8.47
C SER A 207 -14.55 14.44 -9.23
N ILE A 208 -13.36 13.86 -9.03
CA ILE A 208 -12.10 14.44 -9.49
C ILE A 208 -12.02 14.62 -11.00
N SER A 209 -12.64 13.76 -11.82
CA SER A 209 -12.49 13.80 -13.28
C SER A 209 -12.95 15.12 -13.90
N ASN A 210 -13.87 15.84 -13.26
CA ASN A 210 -14.45 17.10 -13.74
C ASN A 210 -13.95 18.34 -12.99
N ASP A 211 -13.11 18.19 -11.97
CA ASP A 211 -12.61 19.30 -11.16
C ASP A 211 -11.10 19.49 -11.34
N LYS A 212 -10.71 20.56 -12.05
CA LYS A 212 -9.30 20.88 -12.32
C LYS A 212 -8.55 21.35 -11.08
N ASP A 213 -9.23 21.96 -10.10
CA ASP A 213 -8.60 22.42 -8.87
C ASP A 213 -8.26 21.25 -7.97
N ILE A 214 -9.19 20.30 -7.77
CA ILE A 214 -8.94 19.06 -7.04
C ILE A 214 -7.86 18.23 -7.75
N GLN A 215 -7.91 18.13 -9.09
CA GLN A 215 -6.85 17.46 -9.87
C GLN A 215 -5.47 18.07 -9.58
N ARG A 216 -5.36 19.41 -9.62
CA ARG A 216 -4.11 20.13 -9.35
C ARG A 216 -3.63 19.92 -7.91
N ILE A 217 -4.52 20.00 -6.93
CA ILE A 217 -4.20 19.82 -5.51
C ILE A 217 -3.63 18.42 -5.28
N ILE A 218 -4.30 17.38 -5.77
CA ILE A 218 -3.87 16.00 -5.54
C ILE A 218 -2.64 15.64 -6.40
N GLU A 219 -2.53 16.16 -7.63
CA GLU A 219 -1.30 16.02 -8.43
C GLU A 219 -0.10 16.62 -7.69
N GLY A 220 -0.26 17.83 -7.15
CA GLY A 220 0.77 18.50 -6.37
C GLY A 220 1.11 17.74 -5.08
N LEU A 221 0.14 17.09 -4.46
CA LEU A 221 0.33 16.26 -3.26
C LEU A 221 1.18 15.01 -3.59
N ILE A 222 0.85 14.30 -4.67
CA ILE A 222 1.64 13.14 -5.12
C ILE A 222 3.10 13.56 -5.33
N ARG A 223 3.34 14.68 -6.03
CA ARG A 223 4.69 15.22 -6.25
C ARG A 223 5.41 15.56 -4.95
N ARG A 224 4.72 16.16 -3.97
CA ARG A 224 5.30 16.48 -2.65
C ARG A 224 5.71 15.21 -1.90
N GLN A 225 4.82 14.23 -1.82
CA GLN A 225 5.12 12.94 -1.17
C GLN A 225 6.28 12.23 -1.85
N THR A 226 6.36 12.23 -3.19
CA THR A 226 7.49 11.68 -3.94
C THR A 226 8.83 12.32 -3.53
N LYS A 227 8.88 13.65 -3.36
CA LYS A 227 10.09 14.35 -2.88
C LYS A 227 10.48 13.92 -1.46
N PHE A 228 9.50 13.73 -0.58
CA PHE A 228 9.73 13.29 0.80
C PHE A 228 10.18 11.83 0.91
N ILE A 229 9.56 10.93 0.13
CA ILE A 229 9.98 9.53 0.06
C ILE A 229 11.40 9.41 -0.51
N TYR A 230 11.72 10.21 -1.53
CA TYR A 230 13.07 10.26 -2.07
C TYR A 230 14.10 10.71 -1.02
N SER A 231 13.73 11.62 -0.11
CA SER A 231 14.67 12.13 0.90
C SER A 231 14.81 11.21 2.11
N ASN A 232 13.72 10.65 2.61
CA ASN A 232 13.74 9.68 3.68
C ASN A 232 12.53 8.74 3.60
N PRO A 233 12.70 7.55 3.03
CA PRO A 233 11.61 6.60 2.85
C PRO A 233 11.26 5.81 4.12
N TYR A 234 12.01 5.97 5.22
CA TYR A 234 11.69 5.38 6.53
C TYR A 234 10.91 6.34 7.44
N ALA A 235 10.72 7.60 7.02
CA ALA A 235 9.97 8.59 7.78
C ALA A 235 8.47 8.53 7.47
N SER A 236 7.63 8.64 8.50
CA SER A 236 6.17 8.73 8.35
C SER A 236 5.69 10.16 8.14
N SER A 237 6.36 11.16 8.73
CA SER A 237 5.92 12.55 8.68
C SER A 237 6.99 13.60 8.41
N PHE A 238 6.56 14.68 7.78
CA PHE A 238 7.41 15.69 7.19
C PHE A 238 6.94 17.11 7.47
N ARG A 239 7.87 18.07 7.30
CA ARG A 239 7.63 19.52 7.35
C ARG A 239 8.36 20.28 6.27
N LEU A 240 7.82 21.43 5.89
CA LEU A 240 8.47 22.33 4.91
C LEU A 240 9.68 23.05 5.53
N THR A 241 9.56 23.46 6.79
CA THR A 241 10.58 24.17 7.56
C THR A 241 10.51 23.75 9.03
N LEU A 242 11.54 24.05 9.82
CA LEU A 242 11.49 23.83 11.28
C LEU A 242 10.41 24.70 11.95
N ARG A 243 10.20 25.93 11.45
CA ARG A 243 9.11 26.85 11.79
C ARG A 243 8.73 27.72 10.58
N PRO A 244 7.52 28.30 10.50
CA PRO A 244 7.12 29.20 9.42
C PRO A 244 8.02 30.44 9.24
N ASN A 245 8.72 30.86 10.30
CA ASN A 245 9.73 31.94 10.33
C ASN A 245 10.88 31.55 11.28
N PRO A 246 11.92 30.84 10.83
CA PRO A 246 12.99 30.39 11.72
C PRO A 246 13.92 31.57 12.09
N PRO A 247 14.24 31.78 13.38
CA PRO A 247 15.35 32.64 13.80
C PRO A 247 16.69 32.14 13.21
N SER A 248 17.72 32.98 13.23
CA SER A 248 19.05 32.65 12.67
C SER A 248 19.81 31.53 13.41
N ASP A 249 19.27 31.01 14.53
CA ASP A 249 19.87 29.98 15.39
C ASP A 249 19.00 28.71 15.53
N ASP A 250 18.09 28.49 14.57
CA ASP A 250 17.10 27.40 14.63
C ASP A 250 17.74 26.05 14.22
N SER A 251 18.61 25.54 15.09
CA SER A 251 19.14 24.18 14.98
C SER A 251 18.17 23.17 15.60
N LEU A 252 18.09 21.97 15.04
CA LEU A 252 17.36 20.89 15.70
C LEU A 252 18.06 20.53 16.99
N GLU A 253 17.28 20.46 18.07
CA GLU A 253 17.77 19.94 19.35
C GLU A 253 18.47 18.59 19.14
N PRO A 254 19.63 18.34 19.79
CA PRO A 254 20.40 17.11 19.61
C PRO A 254 19.58 15.83 19.79
N ILE A 255 18.59 15.84 20.70
CA ILE A 255 17.68 14.72 20.91
C ILE A 255 16.83 14.39 19.68
N HIS A 256 16.44 15.39 18.88
CA HIS A 256 15.69 15.16 17.64
C HIS A 256 16.58 14.60 16.55
N ILE A 257 17.84 15.03 16.47
CA ILE A 257 18.82 14.47 15.53
C ILE A 257 19.10 12.99 15.88
N GLN A 258 19.25 12.67 17.17
CA GLN A 258 19.39 11.28 17.65
C GLN A 258 18.16 10.42 17.32
N LYS A 259 16.98 11.02 17.21
CA LYS A 259 15.75 10.38 16.73
C LYS A 259 15.62 10.40 15.19
N GLY A 260 16.72 10.55 14.44
CA GLY A 260 16.70 10.51 12.98
C GLY A 260 15.90 11.65 12.32
N ARG A 261 15.51 12.68 13.09
CA ARG A 261 14.77 13.83 12.58
C ARG A 261 15.74 14.81 11.94
N ASN A 262 15.29 15.48 10.89
CA ASN A 262 16.03 16.53 10.23
C ASN A 262 15.10 17.70 9.88
N ILE A 263 15.63 18.68 9.14
CA ILE A 263 14.88 19.89 8.78
C ILE A 263 13.53 19.57 8.14
N HIS A 264 13.43 18.48 7.36
CA HIS A 264 12.20 18.05 6.70
C HIS A 264 11.56 16.81 7.32
N VAL A 265 12.33 15.91 7.95
CA VAL A 265 11.81 14.71 8.61
C VAL A 265 11.38 15.06 10.04
N ALA A 266 10.08 14.94 10.32
CA ALA A 266 9.51 15.26 11.61
C ALA A 266 9.36 14.03 12.52
N MET A 267 8.89 12.91 11.98
CA MET A 267 8.88 11.60 12.64
C MET A 267 9.59 10.59 11.75
N HIS A 268 10.54 9.85 12.33
CA HIS A 268 11.34 8.84 11.62
C HIS A 268 10.84 7.42 11.93
N ASN A 269 9.54 7.32 12.24
CA ASN A 269 8.84 6.09 12.57
C ASN A 269 8.58 5.34 11.26
N TYR A 270 9.23 4.19 11.08
CA TYR A 270 8.98 3.39 9.89
C TYR A 270 7.63 2.67 10.01
N GLU A 271 6.70 3.16 9.22
CA GLU A 271 5.33 2.70 9.09
C GLU A 271 5.13 2.25 7.64
N LEU A 272 5.00 0.94 7.43
CA LEU A 272 4.82 0.37 6.09
C LEU A 272 3.66 1.04 5.32
N ASP A 273 2.59 1.39 6.01
CA ASP A 273 1.42 2.02 5.41
C ASP A 273 1.72 3.42 4.87
N SER A 274 2.70 4.16 5.41
CA SER A 274 3.10 5.48 4.88
C SER A 274 3.49 5.39 3.40
N LEU A 275 4.24 4.34 3.04
CA LEU A 275 4.61 4.06 1.65
C LEU A 275 3.41 3.53 0.85
N CYS A 276 2.56 2.70 1.47
CA CYS A 276 1.37 2.17 0.81
C CYS A 276 0.36 3.26 0.45
N TYR A 277 0.16 4.25 1.32
CA TYR A 277 -0.75 5.36 1.08
C TYR A 277 -0.33 6.21 -0.13
N HIS A 278 0.97 6.46 -0.31
CA HIS A 278 1.49 7.14 -1.50
C HIS A 278 1.19 6.36 -2.80
N LEU A 279 1.42 5.05 -2.80
CA LEU A 279 1.13 4.18 -3.95
C LEU A 279 -0.38 4.12 -4.24
N ARG A 280 -1.21 3.96 -3.20
CA ARG A 280 -2.68 3.96 -3.31
C ARG A 280 -3.22 5.28 -3.88
N LEU A 281 -2.71 6.41 -3.38
CA LEU A 281 -3.07 7.74 -3.85
C LEU A 281 -2.72 7.90 -5.33
N SER A 282 -1.50 7.52 -5.71
CA SER A 282 -1.01 7.54 -7.09
C SER A 282 -1.91 6.72 -8.02
N TYR A 283 -2.22 5.48 -7.64
CA TYR A 283 -3.09 4.61 -8.42
C TYR A 283 -4.51 5.15 -8.56
N THR A 284 -5.12 5.57 -7.45
CA THR A 284 -6.52 6.03 -7.48
C THR A 284 -6.64 7.30 -8.32
N TRP A 285 -5.72 8.26 -8.16
CA TRP A 285 -5.69 9.47 -8.98
C TRP A 285 -5.51 9.13 -10.47
N TRP A 286 -4.58 8.24 -10.81
CA TRP A 286 -4.35 7.78 -12.18
C TRP A 286 -5.61 7.15 -12.79
N LYS A 287 -6.23 6.21 -12.07
CA LYS A 287 -7.41 5.50 -12.56
C LYS A 287 -8.60 6.42 -12.79
N GLN A 288 -8.81 7.43 -11.94
CA GLN A 288 -9.94 8.35 -12.03
C GLN A 288 -9.73 9.48 -13.05
N THR A 289 -8.50 9.99 -13.18
CA THR A 289 -8.20 11.11 -14.09
C THR A 289 -7.76 10.67 -15.48
N LYS A 290 -7.24 9.44 -15.62
CA LYS A 290 -6.55 8.92 -16.82
C LYS A 290 -5.35 9.75 -17.25
N ARG A 291 -4.78 10.55 -16.35
CA ARG A 291 -3.63 11.41 -16.61
C ARG A 291 -2.36 10.80 -16.05
N ILE A 292 -1.22 11.17 -16.65
CA ILE A 292 0.10 10.66 -16.25
C ILE A 292 1.06 11.76 -15.79
N ASN A 293 0.60 13.01 -15.74
CA ASN A 293 1.42 14.18 -15.40
C ASN A 293 2.32 14.01 -14.15
N PRO A 294 1.83 13.51 -13.00
CA PRO A 294 2.67 13.34 -11.80
C PRO A 294 3.69 12.19 -11.91
N PHE A 295 3.47 11.23 -12.80
CA PHE A 295 4.27 10.01 -12.91
C PHE A 295 5.43 10.21 -13.87
N ASN A 296 6.41 11.01 -13.42
CA ASN A 296 7.66 11.24 -14.13
C ASN A 296 8.79 10.34 -13.58
N GLN A 297 10.02 10.58 -14.03
CA GLN A 297 11.19 9.81 -13.58
C GLN A 297 11.42 9.89 -12.06
N GLN A 298 11.10 11.01 -11.40
CA GLN A 298 11.26 11.11 -9.94
C GLN A 298 10.26 10.20 -9.21
N TRP A 299 9.01 10.15 -9.68
CA TRP A 299 8.02 9.23 -9.16
C TRP A 299 8.45 7.78 -9.35
N LEU A 300 8.94 7.42 -10.54
CA LEU A 300 9.44 6.07 -10.82
C LEU A 300 10.60 5.68 -9.88
N ILE A 301 11.53 6.62 -9.61
CA ILE A 301 12.62 6.39 -8.65
C ILE A 301 12.05 6.17 -7.24
N ALA A 302 11.07 6.96 -6.80
CA ALA A 302 10.43 6.78 -5.50
C ALA A 302 9.74 5.41 -5.39
N VAL A 303 9.02 4.97 -6.44
CA VAL A 303 8.44 3.61 -6.47
C VAL A 303 9.53 2.56 -6.34
N ASN A 304 10.63 2.68 -7.10
CA ASN A 304 11.74 1.73 -6.97
C ASN A 304 12.31 1.71 -5.53
N ILE A 305 12.50 2.86 -4.89
CA ILE A 305 12.94 2.96 -3.49
C ILE A 305 11.98 2.22 -2.56
N ILE A 306 10.67 2.45 -2.70
CA ILE A 306 9.64 1.78 -1.89
C ILE A 306 9.75 0.27 -2.03
N ILE A 307 9.82 -0.25 -3.25
CA ILE A 307 9.91 -1.69 -3.51
C ILE A 307 11.20 -2.28 -2.93
N GLN A 308 12.34 -1.59 -3.08
CA GLN A 308 13.60 -2.06 -2.49
C GLN A 308 13.53 -2.09 -0.96
N ILE A 309 12.91 -1.09 -0.31
CA ILE A 309 12.73 -1.11 1.14
C ILE A 309 11.84 -2.25 1.57
N MET A 310 10.69 -2.45 0.92
CA MET A 310 9.83 -3.58 1.27
C MET A 310 10.57 -4.92 1.16
N ILE A 311 11.43 -5.10 0.16
CA ILE A 311 12.29 -6.30 0.00
C ILE A 311 13.35 -6.38 1.11
N ILE A 312 14.05 -5.28 1.41
CA ILE A 312 15.05 -5.22 2.51
C ILE A 312 14.40 -5.63 3.83
N GLU A 313 13.20 -5.12 4.09
CA GLU A 313 12.45 -5.34 5.32
C GLU A 313 11.76 -6.73 5.38
N GLN A 314 11.76 -7.52 4.30
CA GLN A 314 11.51 -8.97 4.42
C GLN A 314 12.64 -9.68 5.20
N HIS A 315 13.84 -9.09 5.18
CA HIS A 315 15.07 -9.59 5.80
C HIS A 315 15.60 -8.60 6.86
N HIS A 316 14.71 -8.01 7.65
CA HIS A 316 14.99 -6.94 8.60
C HIS A 316 16.25 -7.20 9.44
N SER A 317 16.27 -8.35 10.14
CA SER A 317 17.35 -8.73 11.06
C SER A 317 18.72 -8.95 10.37
N GLN A 318 18.73 -9.22 9.05
CA GLN A 318 19.96 -9.58 8.32
C GLN A 318 20.56 -8.39 7.56
N ILE A 319 19.73 -7.59 6.91
CA ILE A 319 20.20 -6.59 5.94
C ILE A 319 19.62 -5.20 6.14
N SER A 320 18.59 -5.00 6.96
CA SER A 320 18.02 -3.67 7.14
C SER A 320 19.02 -2.73 7.81
N PRO A 321 19.28 -1.54 7.23
CA PRO A 321 20.07 -0.51 7.87
C PRO A 321 19.27 0.31 8.89
N TYR A 322 17.93 0.15 8.95
CA TYR A 322 17.08 0.97 9.78
C TYR A 322 17.28 0.65 11.26
N ARG A 323 17.70 1.65 12.03
CA ARG A 323 17.85 1.60 13.48
C ARG A 323 17.21 2.84 14.06
N TYR A 324 16.35 2.68 15.05
CA TYR A 324 15.65 3.81 15.66
C TYR A 324 15.64 3.73 17.19
N THR A 325 15.96 4.84 17.83
CA THR A 325 16.24 4.93 19.27
C THR A 325 15.05 4.59 20.16
N GLU A 326 13.84 4.73 19.64
CA GLU A 326 12.63 4.37 20.38
C GLU A 326 12.36 2.86 20.36
N LEU A 327 12.97 2.12 19.42
CA LEU A 327 12.81 0.67 19.33
C LEU A 327 13.70 -0.08 20.33
N GLY A 328 13.17 -1.18 20.87
CA GLY A 328 13.92 -2.11 21.69
C GLY A 328 15.02 -2.87 20.92
N ASN A 329 15.70 -3.81 21.61
CA ASN A 329 16.66 -4.74 21.02
C ASN A 329 17.78 -4.03 20.20
N ASN A 330 18.49 -3.10 20.83
CA ASN A 330 19.52 -2.28 20.17
C ASN A 330 18.97 -1.55 18.94
N HIS A 331 17.81 -0.90 19.10
CA HIS A 331 17.18 -0.05 18.09
C HIS A 331 16.64 -0.81 16.86
N GLN A 332 16.49 -2.13 16.94
CA GLN A 332 15.99 -3.01 15.84
C GLN A 332 14.51 -3.38 16.00
N GLY A 333 13.96 -3.24 17.21
CA GLY A 333 12.64 -3.80 17.52
C GLY A 333 12.69 -5.31 17.75
N SER A 334 11.52 -5.90 17.97
CA SER A 334 11.39 -7.32 18.32
C SER A 334 11.98 -8.24 17.23
N PRO A 335 12.70 -9.32 17.60
CA PRO A 335 13.21 -10.29 16.64
C PRO A 335 12.10 -10.90 15.77
N VAL A 336 12.40 -11.14 14.49
CA VAL A 336 11.48 -11.75 13.52
C VAL A 336 12.15 -12.87 12.71
N ALA A 337 11.36 -13.86 12.31
CA ALA A 337 11.73 -14.90 11.35
C ALA A 337 11.40 -14.47 9.92
N TYR A 338 12.04 -15.05 8.90
CA TYR A 338 11.63 -14.78 7.52
C TYR A 338 10.25 -15.39 7.21
N THR A 339 9.30 -14.55 6.81
CA THR A 339 7.92 -14.98 6.48
C THR A 339 7.52 -14.69 5.03
N GLY A 340 8.31 -13.90 4.30
CA GLY A 340 7.90 -13.27 3.04
C GLY A 340 7.09 -11.99 3.21
N MET A 341 6.56 -11.69 4.40
CA MET A 341 6.00 -10.37 4.73
C MET A 341 7.11 -9.35 4.93
N THR A 342 6.76 -8.07 4.86
CA THR A 342 7.69 -6.97 5.10
C THR A 342 7.49 -6.40 6.51
N TRP A 343 8.60 -6.18 7.22
CA TRP A 343 8.63 -5.69 8.59
C TRP A 343 8.15 -4.23 8.68
N THR A 344 7.61 -3.83 9.83
CA THR A 344 7.33 -2.43 10.17
C THR A 344 7.58 -2.19 11.65
N GLY A 345 8.20 -1.06 11.98
CA GLY A 345 8.53 -0.72 13.37
C GLY A 345 7.35 -0.13 14.14
N PHE A 346 6.45 0.53 13.41
CA PHE A 346 5.32 1.25 13.98
C PHE A 346 4.03 0.93 13.22
N ARG A 347 2.91 1.10 13.93
CA ARG A 347 1.54 0.98 13.45
C ARG A 347 1.07 2.31 12.84
N PRO A 348 -0.06 2.32 12.12
CA PRO A 348 -0.71 3.56 11.69
C PRO A 348 -1.16 4.48 12.83
N SER A 349 -1.19 3.99 14.09
CA SER A 349 -1.40 4.80 15.30
C SER A 349 -0.14 5.51 15.81
N ASP A 350 0.97 5.41 15.07
CA ASP A 350 2.32 5.84 15.47
C ASP A 350 2.91 5.07 16.68
N ASP A 351 2.20 4.05 17.20
CA ASP A 351 2.69 3.18 18.28
C ASP A 351 3.63 2.10 17.75
N GLN A 352 4.57 1.65 18.59
CA GLN A 352 5.48 0.55 18.23
C GLN A 352 4.72 -0.76 18.02
N THR A 353 5.14 -1.53 17.01
CA THR A 353 4.66 -2.90 16.85
C THR A 353 5.21 -3.78 17.97
N LYS A 354 4.40 -4.73 18.46
CA LYS A 354 4.89 -5.76 19.39
C LYS A 354 5.63 -6.83 18.61
N PHE A 355 5.07 -7.26 17.48
CA PHE A 355 5.73 -8.13 16.51
C PHE A 355 5.77 -7.47 15.14
N GLY A 356 6.92 -7.53 14.48
CA GLY A 356 7.24 -6.68 13.34
C GLY A 356 6.44 -6.94 12.06
N TYR A 357 5.73 -8.06 11.94
CA TYR A 357 4.82 -8.28 10.81
C TYR A 357 3.39 -7.88 11.17
N LEU A 358 3.10 -6.59 10.98
CA LEU A 358 1.75 -6.04 11.09
C LEU A 358 0.91 -6.48 9.89
N ILE A 359 -0.07 -7.35 10.16
CA ILE A 359 -0.87 -8.00 9.13
C ILE A 359 -1.71 -7.01 8.32
N PRO A 360 -2.43 -6.04 8.91
CA PRO A 360 -3.19 -5.04 8.12
C PRO A 360 -2.34 -4.24 7.13
N SER A 361 -1.16 -3.77 7.55
CA SER A 361 -0.27 -3.01 6.66
C SER A 361 0.30 -3.91 5.56
N ASN A 362 0.60 -5.18 5.85
CA ASN A 362 1.00 -6.15 4.83
C ASN A 362 -0.16 -6.47 3.86
N MET A 363 -1.40 -6.56 4.34
CA MET A 363 -2.58 -6.69 3.47
C MET A 363 -2.68 -5.49 2.52
N MET A 364 -2.55 -4.26 3.02
CA MET A 364 -2.54 -3.05 2.20
C MET A 364 -1.38 -3.07 1.18
N ALA A 365 -0.18 -3.52 1.60
CA ALA A 365 0.97 -3.69 0.72
C ALA A 365 0.65 -4.60 -0.47
N THR A 366 -0.01 -5.76 -0.26
CA THR A 366 -0.38 -6.65 -1.38
C THR A 366 -1.27 -5.96 -2.41
N VAL A 367 -2.22 -5.11 -1.97
CA VAL A 367 -3.12 -4.38 -2.86
C VAL A 367 -2.34 -3.34 -3.67
N VAL A 368 -1.54 -2.51 -3.00
CA VAL A 368 -0.82 -1.41 -3.67
C VAL A 368 0.30 -1.92 -4.57
N LEU A 369 0.87 -3.10 -4.30
CA LEU A 369 1.82 -3.77 -5.18
C LEU A 369 1.14 -4.18 -6.50
N LYS A 370 -0.04 -4.78 -6.43
CA LYS A 370 -0.82 -5.12 -7.63
C LYS A 370 -1.20 -3.88 -8.44
N GLN A 371 -1.60 -2.81 -7.76
CA GLN A 371 -1.88 -1.50 -8.35
C GLN A 371 -0.64 -0.88 -9.02
N SER A 372 0.51 -0.96 -8.36
CA SER A 372 1.78 -0.46 -8.87
C SER A 372 2.23 -1.25 -10.09
N ALA A 373 2.08 -2.59 -10.10
CA ALA A 373 2.38 -3.42 -11.26
C ALA A 373 1.56 -3.00 -12.49
N GLU A 374 0.27 -2.70 -12.31
CA GLU A 374 -0.59 -2.18 -13.39
C GLU A 374 -0.08 -0.85 -13.94
N MET A 375 0.26 0.10 -13.06
CA MET A 375 0.80 1.40 -13.45
C MET A 375 2.14 1.28 -14.17
N ILE A 376 3.09 0.51 -13.63
CA ILE A 376 4.41 0.32 -14.23
C ILE A 376 4.26 -0.29 -15.62
N LYS A 377 3.41 -1.32 -15.77
CA LYS A 377 3.17 -1.95 -17.06
C LYS A 377 2.60 -1.01 -18.12
N GLU A 378 1.71 -0.08 -17.74
CA GLU A 378 1.05 0.82 -18.68
C GLU A 378 1.86 2.11 -18.95
N ILE A 379 2.47 2.69 -17.93
CA ILE A 379 3.15 4.00 -18.00
C ILE A 379 4.65 3.85 -18.30
N PHE A 380 5.27 2.78 -17.81
CA PHE A 380 6.71 2.52 -17.89
C PHE A 380 7.02 1.08 -18.37
N PRO A 381 6.52 0.67 -19.56
CA PRO A 381 6.60 -0.72 -20.03
C PRO A 381 8.04 -1.25 -20.18
N GLU A 382 9.04 -0.36 -20.23
CA GLU A 382 10.45 -0.72 -20.27
C GLU A 382 11.02 -1.17 -18.92
N GLN A 383 10.34 -0.91 -17.79
CA GLN A 383 10.78 -1.24 -16.43
C GLN A 383 10.48 -2.70 -16.05
N VAL A 384 10.90 -3.64 -16.91
CA VAL A 384 10.59 -5.08 -16.79
C VAL A 384 11.08 -5.66 -15.46
N LEU A 385 12.29 -5.30 -15.03
CA LEU A 385 12.87 -5.82 -13.77
C LEU A 385 12.10 -5.33 -12.52
N LEU A 386 11.71 -4.05 -12.50
CA LEU A 386 10.93 -3.50 -11.40
C LEU A 386 9.55 -4.17 -11.34
N LEU A 387 8.91 -4.39 -12.50
CA LEU A 387 7.65 -5.11 -12.57
C LEU A 387 7.76 -6.54 -12.01
N GLU A 388 8.80 -7.29 -12.39
CA GLU A 388 9.06 -8.64 -11.85
C GLU A 388 9.28 -8.63 -10.33
N GLN A 389 9.99 -7.64 -9.80
CA GLN A 389 10.19 -7.47 -8.36
C GLN A 389 8.88 -7.19 -7.63
N ILE A 390 8.03 -6.30 -8.17
CA ILE A 390 6.72 -5.99 -7.60
C ILE A 390 5.82 -7.23 -7.57
N GLU A 391 5.76 -7.98 -8.67
CA GLU A 391 4.94 -9.20 -8.78
C GLU A 391 5.42 -10.29 -7.82
N GLN A 392 6.73 -10.48 -7.68
CA GLN A 392 7.30 -11.46 -6.74
C GLN A 392 7.03 -11.05 -5.29
N LEU A 393 7.29 -9.79 -4.94
CA LEU A 393 7.05 -9.27 -3.58
C LEU A 393 5.56 -9.40 -3.20
N HIS A 394 4.64 -9.15 -4.14
CA HIS A 394 3.21 -9.36 -3.92
C HIS A 394 2.90 -10.83 -3.54
N VAL A 395 3.46 -11.79 -4.28
CA VAL A 395 3.27 -13.23 -4.01
C VAL A 395 3.86 -13.63 -2.65
N ASP A 396 5.05 -13.13 -2.32
CA ASP A 396 5.74 -13.45 -1.08
C ASP A 396 4.96 -12.94 0.14
N ILE A 397 4.55 -11.67 0.13
CA ILE A 397 3.78 -11.07 1.23
C ILE A 397 2.43 -11.80 1.38
N LEU A 398 1.72 -12.05 0.28
CA LEU A 398 0.42 -12.72 0.31
C LEU A 398 0.51 -14.14 0.88
N SER A 399 1.54 -14.89 0.48
CA SER A 399 1.82 -16.22 1.01
C SER A 399 2.22 -16.18 2.50
N GLY A 400 2.99 -15.16 2.88
CA GLY A 400 3.38 -14.92 4.27
C GLY A 400 2.20 -14.60 5.17
N ILE A 401 1.26 -13.74 4.73
CA ILE A 401 0.02 -13.45 5.45
C ILE A 401 -0.79 -14.74 5.66
N HIS A 402 -0.95 -15.56 4.61
CA HIS A 402 -1.71 -16.80 4.72
C HIS A 402 -1.06 -17.80 5.69
N THR A 403 0.27 -17.92 5.65
CA THR A 403 1.00 -18.94 6.42
C THR A 403 1.19 -18.55 7.88
N TYR A 404 1.48 -17.29 8.15
CA TYR A 404 1.91 -16.82 9.48
C TYR A 404 0.91 -15.84 10.13
N GLY A 405 0.02 -15.24 9.34
CA GLY A 405 -0.98 -14.28 9.79
C GLY A 405 -2.34 -14.89 10.12
N VAL A 406 -2.58 -16.16 9.78
CA VAL A 406 -3.85 -16.86 10.09
C VAL A 406 -3.67 -17.75 11.32
N VAL A 407 -4.56 -17.59 12.30
CA VAL A 407 -4.56 -18.39 13.53
C VAL A 407 -5.92 -19.03 13.77
N LYS A 408 -5.93 -20.14 14.51
CA LYS A 408 -7.16 -20.77 14.99
C LYS A 408 -7.53 -20.19 16.35
N HIS A 409 -8.67 -19.50 16.42
CA HIS A 409 -9.31 -19.01 17.63
C HIS A 409 -10.44 -19.96 18.06
N ASP A 410 -10.56 -20.26 19.35
CA ASP A 410 -11.49 -21.28 19.85
C ASP A 410 -12.97 -20.95 19.56
N LYS A 411 -13.34 -19.68 19.71
CA LYS A 411 -14.70 -19.18 19.45
C LYS A 411 -15.00 -18.83 17.98
N TYR A 412 -14.05 -18.22 17.27
CA TYR A 412 -14.27 -17.63 15.94
C TYR A 412 -13.74 -18.48 14.79
N GLY A 413 -13.12 -19.63 15.07
CA GLY A 413 -12.49 -20.44 14.03
C GLY A 413 -11.21 -19.79 13.53
N GLN A 414 -10.95 -19.84 12.22
CA GLN A 414 -9.75 -19.21 11.66
C GLN A 414 -9.96 -17.69 11.51
N ILE A 415 -9.02 -16.91 12.05
CA ILE A 415 -9.01 -15.45 11.99
C ILE A 415 -7.61 -14.95 11.61
N TYR A 416 -7.52 -13.69 11.16
CA TYR A 416 -6.24 -13.01 11.03
C TYR A 416 -5.76 -12.52 12.41
N ALA A 417 -4.48 -12.75 12.70
CA ALA A 417 -3.79 -12.04 13.76
C ALA A 417 -3.55 -10.58 13.34
N TYR A 418 -3.38 -9.69 14.32
CA TYR A 418 -2.99 -8.30 14.07
C TYR A 418 -1.51 -8.19 13.75
N GLU A 419 -0.67 -8.84 14.56
CA GLU A 419 0.78 -8.90 14.39
C GLU A 419 1.30 -10.32 14.59
N THR A 420 2.41 -10.65 13.94
CA THR A 420 3.14 -11.92 14.13
C THR A 420 4.65 -11.70 14.04
N ASP A 421 5.44 -12.55 14.70
CA ASP A 421 6.91 -12.54 14.61
C ASP A 421 7.46 -13.56 13.60
N GLY A 422 6.61 -14.44 13.08
CA GLY A 422 7.00 -15.56 12.21
C GLY A 422 7.62 -16.76 12.94
N PHE A 423 7.86 -16.69 14.25
CA PHE A 423 8.33 -17.81 15.08
C PHE A 423 7.19 -18.63 15.69
N SER A 424 6.04 -17.98 15.94
CA SER A 424 4.72 -18.55 16.29
C SER A 424 3.92 -17.56 17.15
N GLN A 425 4.54 -16.47 17.60
CA GLN A 425 3.87 -15.50 18.47
C GLN A 425 2.97 -14.62 17.63
N THR A 426 1.77 -14.38 18.15
CA THR A 426 0.77 -13.55 17.51
C THR A 426 0.13 -12.61 18.51
N LEU A 427 -0.31 -11.46 18.02
CA LEU A 427 -1.13 -10.52 18.77
C LEU A 427 -2.55 -10.54 18.20
N LEU A 428 -3.53 -10.87 19.03
CA LEU A 428 -4.94 -10.92 18.65
C LEU A 428 -5.66 -9.70 19.21
N VAL A 429 -5.77 -8.67 18.39
CA VAL A 429 -6.39 -7.37 18.67
C VAL A 429 -6.84 -6.77 17.34
N ASP A 430 -7.51 -5.65 17.34
CA ASP A 430 -7.45 -4.71 16.22
C ASP A 430 -7.38 -3.28 16.76
N ASP A 431 -6.73 -2.39 16.02
CA ASP A 431 -6.62 -0.97 16.35
C ASP A 431 -7.51 -0.14 15.42
N ALA A 432 -7.98 1.01 15.88
CA ALA A 432 -8.83 1.89 15.09
C ALA A 432 -8.17 2.49 13.85
N ASN A 433 -6.84 2.68 13.86
CA ASN A 433 -6.14 3.39 12.78
C ASN A 433 -6.03 2.51 11.52
N VAL A 434 -6.26 3.12 10.36
CA VAL A 434 -6.26 2.43 9.06
C VAL A 434 -4.86 2.50 8.41
N PRO A 435 -4.29 1.39 7.92
CA PRO A 435 -4.88 0.05 7.81
C PRO A 435 -4.99 -0.72 9.14
N SER A 436 -6.22 -1.19 9.40
CA SER A 436 -6.61 -2.14 10.45
C SER A 436 -7.18 -3.43 9.85
N LEU A 437 -7.36 -4.48 10.64
CA LEU A 437 -8.01 -5.72 10.17
C LEU A 437 -9.45 -5.42 9.70
N LEU A 438 -10.16 -4.54 10.42
CA LEU A 438 -11.50 -4.09 10.04
C LEU A 438 -11.52 -3.45 8.64
N SER A 439 -10.49 -2.66 8.31
CA SER A 439 -10.41 -1.91 7.05
C SER A 439 -9.94 -2.73 5.84
N ALA A 440 -9.65 -4.03 5.98
CA ALA A 440 -9.10 -4.86 4.90
C ALA A 440 -9.94 -4.81 3.62
N SER A 441 -11.27 -4.88 3.76
CA SER A 441 -12.20 -4.79 2.63
C SER A 441 -12.26 -3.38 2.02
N TYR A 442 -12.08 -2.33 2.83
CA TYR A 442 -12.17 -0.94 2.39
C TYR A 442 -11.09 -0.60 1.36
N PHE A 443 -9.85 -1.04 1.59
CA PHE A 443 -8.77 -0.87 0.61
C PHE A 443 -8.72 -2.01 -0.42
N GLY A 444 -9.68 -2.96 -0.41
CA GLY A 444 -9.83 -3.97 -1.45
C GLY A 444 -8.92 -5.19 -1.32
N PHE A 445 -8.51 -5.55 -0.10
CA PHE A 445 -7.76 -6.79 0.11
C PHE A 445 -8.59 -8.01 -0.33
N LYS A 446 -7.99 -8.82 -1.19
CA LYS A 446 -8.54 -10.09 -1.66
C LYS A 446 -7.40 -11.08 -1.79
N THR A 447 -7.68 -12.34 -1.47
CA THR A 447 -6.68 -13.39 -1.48
C THR A 447 -7.25 -14.68 -2.10
N PRO A 448 -6.46 -15.41 -2.91
CA PRO A 448 -6.87 -16.72 -3.41
C PRO A 448 -6.98 -17.76 -2.28
N TYR A 449 -6.41 -17.48 -1.10
CA TYR A 449 -6.50 -18.34 0.08
C TYR A 449 -7.82 -18.20 0.86
N ASP A 450 -8.62 -17.16 0.57
CA ASP A 450 -9.92 -16.91 1.17
C ASP A 450 -10.92 -16.36 0.13
N PRO A 451 -11.26 -17.16 -0.90
CA PRO A 451 -12.06 -16.68 -2.04
C PRO A 451 -13.50 -16.32 -1.69
N GLN A 452 -13.97 -16.68 -0.49
CA GLN A 452 -15.32 -16.42 0.02
C GLN A 452 -15.32 -15.48 1.23
N ASP A 453 -14.19 -14.80 1.48
CA ASP A 453 -13.99 -13.84 2.56
C ASP A 453 -14.36 -14.39 3.97
N GLN A 454 -14.28 -15.71 4.19
CA GLN A 454 -14.66 -16.33 5.46
C GLN A 454 -13.71 -15.98 6.59
N LEU A 455 -12.42 -15.82 6.30
CA LEU A 455 -11.44 -15.33 7.29
C LEU A 455 -11.71 -13.87 7.62
N ILE A 456 -12.01 -13.04 6.62
CA ILE A 456 -12.36 -11.63 6.85
C ILE A 456 -13.62 -11.52 7.72
N ILE A 457 -14.67 -12.29 7.41
CA ILE A 457 -15.92 -12.32 8.19
C ILE A 457 -15.67 -12.80 9.62
N SER A 458 -14.93 -13.89 9.81
CA SER A 458 -14.62 -14.44 11.13
C SER A 458 -13.77 -13.47 11.96
N THR A 459 -12.81 -12.79 11.30
CA THR A 459 -11.98 -11.75 11.92
C THR A 459 -12.83 -10.55 12.31
N ARG A 460 -13.74 -10.07 11.44
CA ARG A 460 -14.69 -8.99 11.75
C ARG A 460 -15.52 -9.31 13.01
N ASN A 461 -16.03 -10.54 13.12
CA ASN A 461 -16.80 -10.97 14.29
C ASN A 461 -15.96 -10.98 15.57
N PHE A 462 -14.67 -11.32 15.50
CA PHE A 462 -13.75 -11.23 16.63
C PHE A 462 -13.47 -9.78 17.03
N ILE A 463 -13.06 -8.93 16.08
CA ILE A 463 -12.57 -7.57 16.36
C ILE A 463 -13.68 -6.61 16.79
N LEU A 464 -14.93 -6.83 16.36
CA LEU A 464 -16.12 -6.09 16.78
C LEU A 464 -16.84 -6.73 17.99
N SER A 465 -16.08 -7.39 18.86
CA SER A 465 -16.59 -8.04 20.07
C SER A 465 -15.71 -7.72 21.27
N LYS A 466 -16.22 -8.00 22.48
CA LYS A 466 -15.46 -7.89 23.74
C LYS A 466 -14.24 -8.82 23.83
N ASP A 467 -14.07 -9.75 22.90
CA ASP A 467 -12.88 -10.60 22.84
C ASP A 467 -11.68 -9.87 22.22
N ASN A 468 -11.91 -8.74 21.52
CA ASN A 468 -10.87 -7.78 21.17
C ASN A 468 -10.57 -6.88 22.39
N PRO A 469 -9.35 -6.88 22.95
CA PRO A 469 -8.99 -6.05 24.11
C PRO A 469 -9.17 -4.54 23.92
N LEU A 470 -9.19 -4.06 22.66
CA LEU A 470 -9.40 -2.66 22.32
C LEU A 470 -10.84 -2.33 21.92
N PHE A 471 -11.76 -3.28 22.01
CA PHE A 471 -13.18 -3.02 21.81
C PHE A 471 -13.83 -2.54 23.11
N TYR A 472 -14.38 -1.34 23.09
CA TYR A 472 -15.08 -0.76 24.24
C TYR A 472 -16.56 -0.61 23.93
N GLN A 473 -17.39 -0.70 24.99
CA GLN A 473 -18.83 -0.55 24.90
C GLN A 473 -19.35 0.12 26.16
N GLY A 474 -20.08 1.22 25.99
CA GLY A 474 -20.69 1.99 27.06
C GLY A 474 -22.09 2.47 26.70
N GLN A 475 -22.55 3.49 27.43
CA GLN A 475 -23.90 4.02 27.29
C GLN A 475 -24.18 4.64 25.91
N TYR A 476 -23.21 5.35 25.34
CA TYR A 476 -23.41 6.17 24.14
C TYR A 476 -22.84 5.53 22.87
N ALA A 477 -21.81 4.70 23.00
CA ALA A 477 -21.16 4.09 21.86
C ALA A 477 -20.49 2.76 22.20
N TYR A 478 -20.14 2.04 21.14
CA TYR A 478 -19.21 0.94 21.13
C TYR A 478 -18.40 0.97 19.85
N GLY A 479 -17.21 0.36 19.88
CA GLY A 479 -16.27 0.40 18.76
C GLY A 479 -14.87 0.03 19.20
N ILE A 480 -13.93 0.18 18.29
CA ILE A 480 -12.52 -0.11 18.51
C ILE A 480 -11.81 1.19 18.91
N GLY A 481 -11.01 1.13 19.96
CA GLY A 481 -10.13 2.20 20.40
C GLY A 481 -8.69 2.02 19.93
N SER A 482 -7.76 2.56 20.71
CA SER A 482 -6.32 2.37 20.52
C SER A 482 -5.62 2.43 21.87
N HIS A 483 -4.47 1.77 21.99
CA HIS A 483 -3.57 1.99 23.13
C HIS A 483 -3.02 3.42 23.18
N HIS A 484 -3.10 4.14 22.05
CA HIS A 484 -2.74 5.55 21.92
C HIS A 484 -3.63 6.49 22.75
N THR A 485 -4.85 6.04 23.07
CA THR A 485 -5.88 6.84 23.76
C THR A 485 -6.28 6.21 25.09
N PRO A 486 -6.91 6.95 26.01
CA PRO A 486 -7.32 6.39 27.30
C PRO A 486 -8.27 5.18 27.16
N ILE A 487 -8.31 4.33 28.20
CA ILE A 487 -9.21 3.18 28.26
C ILE A 487 -10.67 3.65 28.17
N GLU A 488 -11.54 2.87 27.53
CA GLU A 488 -12.95 3.19 27.26
C GLU A 488 -13.17 4.28 26.21
N TYR A 489 -12.13 4.70 25.48
CA TYR A 489 -12.26 5.63 24.36
C TYR A 489 -12.32 4.87 23.03
N VAL A 490 -13.38 5.11 22.27
CA VAL A 490 -13.53 4.57 20.91
C VAL A 490 -13.21 5.66 19.89
N TRP A 491 -12.64 5.26 18.77
CA TRP A 491 -12.32 6.18 17.69
C TRP A 491 -13.50 6.22 16.70
N PRO A 492 -14.02 7.42 16.33
CA PRO A 492 -15.00 7.53 15.25
C PRO A 492 -14.50 6.87 13.96
N MET A 493 -13.19 6.86 13.73
CA MET A 493 -12.56 6.16 12.60
C MET A 493 -12.97 4.68 12.53
N SER A 494 -12.98 3.93 13.64
CA SER A 494 -13.37 2.51 13.61
C SER A 494 -14.85 2.34 13.29
N ILE A 495 -15.70 3.23 13.82
CA ILE A 495 -17.16 3.20 13.57
C ILE A 495 -17.44 3.54 12.10
N ILE A 496 -16.70 4.49 11.54
CA ILE A 496 -16.76 4.81 10.11
C ILE A 496 -16.32 3.62 9.26
N MET A 497 -15.21 2.98 9.62
CA MET A 497 -14.72 1.78 8.93
C MET A 497 -15.70 0.61 9.04
N GLU A 498 -16.35 0.42 10.18
CA GLU A 498 -17.43 -0.56 10.35
C GLU A 498 -18.54 -0.34 9.31
N GLY A 499 -18.96 0.92 9.12
CA GLY A 499 -19.94 1.30 8.10
C GLY A 499 -19.44 1.10 6.66
N LEU A 500 -18.24 1.59 6.33
CA LEU A 500 -17.65 1.50 4.98
C LEU A 500 -17.34 0.05 4.55
N THR A 501 -17.18 -0.86 5.51
CA THR A 501 -16.90 -2.29 5.26
C THR A 501 -18.11 -3.18 5.51
N ASN A 502 -19.30 -2.59 5.68
CA ASN A 502 -20.53 -3.33 5.86
C ASN A 502 -20.94 -4.04 4.56
N ASN A 503 -21.09 -5.36 4.65
CA ASN A 503 -21.46 -6.21 3.51
C ASN A 503 -22.98 -6.22 3.29
N SER A 504 -23.57 -5.07 2.97
CA SER A 504 -24.99 -4.82 2.53
C SER A 504 -26.15 -5.43 3.33
N LYS A 505 -25.88 -6.21 4.37
CA LYS A 505 -26.85 -6.92 5.20
C LYS A 505 -26.99 -6.34 6.61
N GLU A 506 -25.99 -5.58 7.09
CA GLU A 506 -26.04 -4.99 8.42
C GLU A 506 -26.75 -3.62 8.34
N ASN A 507 -27.61 -3.33 9.30
CA ASN A 507 -28.28 -2.03 9.37
C ASN A 507 -27.31 -0.95 9.86
N LEU A 508 -27.17 0.15 9.11
CA LEU A 508 -26.29 1.28 9.45
C LEU A 508 -26.85 2.20 10.53
N ASP A 509 -28.10 2.04 10.97
CA ASP A 509 -28.73 2.88 12.00
C ASP A 509 -27.86 3.06 13.25
N SER A 510 -27.23 1.97 13.71
CA SER A 510 -26.39 2.01 14.90
C SER A 510 -25.07 2.76 14.67
N VAL A 511 -24.52 2.71 13.44
CA VAL A 511 -23.32 3.47 13.05
C VAL A 511 -23.62 4.96 13.07
N TRP A 512 -24.75 5.37 12.50
CA TRP A 512 -25.19 6.78 12.50
C TRP A 512 -25.41 7.32 13.91
N GLN A 513 -26.10 6.54 14.76
CA GLN A 513 -26.34 6.92 16.15
C GLN A 513 -25.03 7.13 16.93
N ARG A 514 -24.06 6.23 16.78
CA ARG A 514 -22.76 6.34 17.48
C ARG A 514 -21.91 7.51 16.98
N LEU A 515 -21.92 7.78 15.68
CA LEU A 515 -21.19 8.92 15.10
C LEU A 515 -21.81 10.26 15.49
N GLU A 516 -23.14 10.33 15.57
CA GLU A 516 -23.80 11.53 16.07
C GLU A 516 -23.46 11.80 17.54
N ALA A 517 -23.40 10.76 18.39
CA ALA A 517 -22.97 10.93 19.77
C ALA A 517 -21.54 11.51 19.89
N SER A 518 -20.67 11.25 18.90
CA SER A 518 -19.25 11.65 18.94
C SER A 518 -19.00 13.15 18.71
N HIS A 519 -19.93 13.88 18.08
CA HIS A 519 -19.62 15.25 17.63
C HIS A 519 -19.74 16.30 18.74
N VAL A 520 -20.43 16.01 19.85
CA VAL A 520 -20.57 16.87 21.04
C VAL A 520 -20.65 18.38 20.78
N GLU A 521 -21.58 18.77 19.91
CA GLU A 521 -21.82 20.17 19.49
C GLU A 521 -20.64 20.89 18.80
N THR A 522 -19.52 20.23 18.53
CA THR A 522 -18.39 20.77 17.74
C THR A 522 -18.62 20.67 16.23
N PHE A 523 -19.58 19.83 15.83
CA PHE A 523 -19.89 19.47 14.44
C PHE A 523 -18.68 18.89 13.67
N SER A 524 -17.75 18.24 14.37
CA SER A 524 -16.61 17.53 13.79
C SER A 524 -16.51 16.11 14.36
N MET A 525 -15.76 15.27 13.65
CA MET A 525 -15.29 14.01 14.21
C MET A 525 -13.98 14.25 14.98
N HIS A 526 -13.86 13.58 16.12
CA HIS A 526 -12.69 13.62 16.99
C HIS A 526 -11.79 12.41 16.74
N GLU A 527 -10.60 12.39 17.34
CA GLU A 527 -9.73 11.21 17.32
C GLU A 527 -10.38 10.06 18.10
N SER A 528 -10.77 10.32 19.35
CA SER A 528 -11.43 9.36 20.20
C SER A 528 -12.38 10.02 21.19
N PHE A 529 -13.37 9.29 21.71
CA PHE A 529 -14.28 9.77 22.74
C PHE A 529 -14.69 8.67 23.71
N ASN A 530 -14.92 9.02 24.97
CA ASN A 530 -15.32 8.08 26.01
C ASN A 530 -16.73 7.52 25.74
N VAL A 531 -16.87 6.19 25.73
CA VAL A 531 -18.15 5.51 25.44
C VAL A 531 -19.27 5.80 26.46
N ASN A 532 -18.91 6.26 27.65
CA ASN A 532 -19.83 6.63 28.73
C ASN A 532 -20.01 8.14 28.89
N ASN A 533 -19.15 8.96 28.27
CA ASN A 533 -19.26 10.42 28.30
C ASN A 533 -18.62 11.05 27.05
N PRO A 534 -19.33 11.18 25.92
CA PRO A 534 -18.73 11.67 24.68
C PRO A 534 -18.11 13.08 24.74
N LYS A 535 -18.46 13.88 25.76
CA LYS A 535 -17.85 15.21 26.01
C LYS A 535 -16.37 15.10 26.39
N GLU A 536 -15.93 13.93 26.82
CA GLU A 536 -14.52 13.59 27.00
C GLU A 536 -13.99 12.99 25.70
N PHE A 537 -13.22 13.79 24.95
CA PHE A 537 -12.65 13.38 23.66
C PHE A 537 -11.22 13.89 23.49
N THR A 538 -10.50 13.31 22.54
CA THR A 538 -9.14 13.73 22.13
C THR A 538 -9.16 14.33 20.73
N ARG A 539 -8.25 15.28 20.48
CA ARG A 539 -8.10 16.07 19.24
C ARG A 539 -9.39 16.75 18.75
N HIS A 540 -9.43 18.06 18.91
CA HIS A 540 -10.56 18.89 18.46
C HIS A 540 -10.57 19.12 16.94
N TRP A 541 -9.44 18.88 16.26
CA TRP A 541 -9.30 19.04 14.82
C TRP A 541 -8.45 17.93 14.20
N PHE A 542 -9.14 16.94 13.64
CA PHE A 542 -8.53 15.82 12.95
C PHE A 542 -9.14 15.64 11.55
N ALA A 543 -8.50 16.24 10.55
CA ALA A 543 -9.07 16.36 9.21
C ALA A 543 -9.19 15.01 8.47
N TRP A 544 -8.35 14.02 8.82
CA TRP A 544 -8.47 12.67 8.26
C TRP A 544 -9.78 12.00 8.66
N VAL A 545 -10.15 12.01 9.95
CA VAL A 545 -11.41 11.39 10.41
C VAL A 545 -12.61 12.11 9.82
N ASN A 546 -12.58 13.45 9.74
CA ASN A 546 -13.58 14.24 9.03
C ASN A 546 -13.72 13.80 7.55
N SER A 547 -12.60 13.59 6.86
CA SER A 547 -12.59 13.14 5.47
C SER A 547 -13.23 11.75 5.29
N LEU A 548 -12.91 10.81 6.18
CA LEU A 548 -13.53 9.48 6.20
C LEU A 548 -15.04 9.53 6.50
N PHE A 549 -15.45 10.40 7.42
CA PHE A 549 -16.87 10.58 7.73
C PHE A 549 -17.65 11.15 6.55
N ALA A 550 -17.07 12.12 5.85
CA ALA A 550 -17.66 12.63 4.62
C ALA A 550 -17.75 11.55 3.53
N GLU A 551 -16.72 10.69 3.39
CA GLU A 551 -16.76 9.54 2.50
C GLU A 551 -17.92 8.58 2.85
N LEU A 552 -18.07 8.22 4.12
CA LEU A 552 -19.15 7.36 4.59
C LEU A 552 -20.53 7.93 4.24
N ILE A 553 -20.75 9.23 4.48
CA ILE A 553 -22.01 9.88 4.10
C ILE A 553 -22.22 9.82 2.59
N LEU A 554 -21.20 10.05 1.77
CA LEU A 554 -21.32 10.02 0.32
C LEU A 554 -21.65 8.61 -0.21
N VAL A 555 -21.02 7.58 0.36
CA VAL A 555 -21.24 6.18 -0.02
C VAL A 555 -22.64 5.70 0.41
N HIS A 556 -23.10 6.10 1.61
CA HIS A 556 -24.34 5.62 2.22
C HIS A 556 -25.40 6.71 2.42
N LEU A 557 -25.44 7.69 1.51
CA LEU A 557 -26.36 8.83 1.62
C LEU A 557 -27.83 8.41 1.64
N ASP A 558 -28.18 7.41 0.83
CA ASP A 558 -29.54 6.89 0.74
C ASP A 558 -29.96 6.19 2.05
N ASP A 559 -29.03 5.46 2.68
CA ASP A 559 -29.26 4.81 3.97
C ASP A 559 -29.43 5.83 5.10
N LEU A 560 -28.58 6.86 5.13
CA LEU A 560 -28.67 7.97 6.09
C LEU A 560 -30.00 8.72 5.95
N GLU A 561 -30.45 9.00 4.72
CA GLU A 561 -31.75 9.62 4.49
C GLU A 561 -32.92 8.79 5.00
N ASN A 562 -32.86 7.47 4.79
CA ASN A 562 -33.90 6.57 5.26
C ASN A 562 -33.92 6.50 6.79
N TRP A 563 -32.76 6.46 7.43
CA TRP A 563 -32.64 6.55 8.89
C TRP A 563 -33.23 7.87 9.43
N LEU A 564 -32.91 9.01 8.82
CA LEU A 564 -33.43 10.33 9.22
C LEU A 564 -34.95 10.45 9.08
N LYS A 565 -35.55 9.90 8.01
CA LYS A 565 -37.02 9.89 7.82
C LYS A 565 -37.75 9.12 8.92
N ASN A 566 -37.13 8.06 9.43
CA ASN A 566 -37.71 7.19 10.44
C ASN A 566 -37.48 7.72 11.88
N ARG A 567 -36.66 8.76 12.02
CA ARG A 567 -36.31 9.33 13.31
C ARG A 567 -37.46 10.18 13.86
N ARG A 568 -37.91 9.83 15.06
CA ARG A 568 -38.89 10.63 15.81
C ARG A 568 -38.16 11.76 16.53
N LEU A 569 -38.84 12.90 16.67
CA LEU A 569 -38.39 13.96 17.55
C LEU A 569 -38.61 13.44 18.97
N ASP A 570 -37.53 13.03 19.64
CA ASP A 570 -37.54 12.62 21.05
C ASP A 570 -37.42 13.84 21.97
#